data_AF-A0A520XPD0-F1
#
_entry.id   AF-A0A520XPD0-F1
#
_cell.length_a   1.000
_cell.length_b   1.000
_cell.length_c   1.000
_cell.angle_alpha   90.00
_cell.angle_beta   90.00
_cell.angle_gamma   90.00
#
_symmetry.space_group_name_H-M   'P 1'
#
loop_
_entity.id
_entity.type
_entity.pdbx_description
1 polymer ?
#
loop_
_entity_poly.entity_id
_entity_poly.type
_entity_poly.pdbx_seq_one_letter_code
_entity_poly.pdbx_strand_id
1 'polypeptide(L)'
;MGRRFLTSTAVLDIAALAVAVLVGLALVPDFGQGVDPIEVAPLFGAMLGGALVGSYVSVRSWGLGAPRPSYGRAVSIVSIGVSLTALAVVSTRMYWSRPFFVITSVAWLGLALVHRAYRRRRPWAESIVAISNEKELVEDLRSAPHANLVDSLDPRAEPPTRPFPPGTVMAVDLRAVLSDTMAQYISSLHLAGRSMRGFTSVYEEHTGRLPIVHLMEGWELTEPLEARGVYVGLKRAIDIVLVTLTAPLWILLSGIIAIVIRLDSNGPVIFAQE
;
A
#
# COMPACT_ATOMS: atom_id res chain seq x y z
N MET A 1 -12.55 9.57 -10.58
CA MET A 1 -13.00 9.24 -9.21
C MET A 1 -11.83 9.07 -8.23
N GLY A 2 -10.76 8.36 -8.59
CA GLY A 2 -9.59 8.10 -7.72
C GLY A 2 -8.93 9.33 -7.08
N ARG A 3 -8.64 10.42 -7.83
CA ARG A 3 -8.03 11.64 -7.23
C ARG A 3 -8.89 12.27 -6.14
N ARG A 4 -10.22 12.30 -6.29
CA ARG A 4 -11.14 12.82 -5.26
C ARG A 4 -11.17 11.92 -4.03
N PHE A 5 -11.13 10.60 -4.22
CA PHE A 5 -11.06 9.65 -3.11
C PHE A 5 -9.74 9.76 -2.33
N LEU A 6 -8.61 9.86 -3.04
CA LEU A 6 -7.28 10.00 -2.46
C LEU A 6 -7.13 11.30 -1.68
N THR A 7 -7.53 12.42 -2.29
CA THR A 7 -7.51 13.74 -1.63
C THR A 7 -8.41 13.74 -0.39
N SER A 8 -9.62 13.20 -0.50
CA SER A 8 -10.54 13.11 0.64
C SER A 8 -10.01 12.21 1.76
N THR A 9 -9.30 11.13 1.43
CA THR A 9 -8.66 10.26 2.44
C THR A 9 -7.48 10.96 3.10
N ALA A 10 -6.64 11.65 2.33
CA ALA A 10 -5.52 12.43 2.88
C ALA A 10 -5.99 13.55 3.81
N VAL A 11 -7.08 14.26 3.45
CA VAL A 11 -7.70 15.27 4.32
C VAL A 11 -8.19 14.65 5.63
N LEU A 12 -8.79 13.46 5.58
CA LEU A 12 -9.23 12.75 6.79
C LEU A 12 -8.05 12.27 7.64
N ASP A 13 -6.93 11.86 7.04
CA ASP A 13 -5.72 11.50 7.77
C ASP A 13 -5.10 12.70 8.52
N ILE A 14 -5.10 13.88 7.89
CA ILE A 14 -4.65 15.13 8.52
C ILE A 14 -5.63 15.57 9.62
N ALA A 15 -6.94 15.48 9.37
CA ALA A 15 -7.95 15.76 10.39
C ALA A 15 -7.84 14.79 11.58
N ALA A 16 -7.57 13.51 11.32
CA ALA A 16 -7.32 12.52 12.37
C ALA A 16 -6.08 12.87 13.20
N LEU A 17 -5.00 13.35 12.57
CA LEU A 17 -3.83 13.85 13.29
C LEU A 17 -4.17 15.07 14.17
N ALA A 18 -4.90 16.04 13.63
CA ALA A 18 -5.30 17.23 14.38
C ALA A 18 -6.15 16.87 15.61
N VAL A 19 -7.13 15.97 15.45
CA VAL A 19 -7.94 15.47 16.57
C VAL A 19 -7.07 14.68 17.55
N ALA A 20 -6.15 13.85 17.08
CA ALA A 20 -5.24 13.11 17.94
C ALA A 20 -4.33 14.03 18.78
N VAL A 21 -3.88 15.15 18.22
CA VAL A 21 -3.13 16.19 18.94
C VAL A 21 -3.97 16.79 20.06
N LEU A 22 -5.24 17.13 19.79
CA LEU A 22 -6.15 17.64 20.80
C LEU A 22 -6.40 16.61 21.92
N VAL A 23 -6.54 15.33 21.57
CA VAL A 23 -6.67 14.24 22.54
C VAL A 23 -5.39 14.12 23.38
N GLY A 24 -4.21 14.21 22.77
CA GLY A 24 -2.94 14.21 23.49
C GLY A 24 -2.82 15.38 24.46
N LEU A 25 -3.26 16.58 24.06
CA LEU A 25 -3.24 17.79 24.90
C LEU A 25 -4.19 17.65 26.09
N ALA A 26 -5.38 17.06 25.88
CA ALA A 26 -6.35 16.84 26.94
C ALA A 26 -5.91 15.78 27.95
N LEU A 27 -5.21 14.73 27.50
CA LEU A 27 -4.78 13.61 28.34
C LEU A 27 -3.42 13.81 29.00
N VAL A 28 -2.63 14.79 28.55
CA VAL A 28 -1.32 15.12 29.13
C VAL A 28 -1.31 16.60 29.56
N PRO A 29 -1.92 16.92 30.73
CA PRO A 29 -2.15 18.29 31.16
C PRO A 29 -0.86 19.10 31.32
N ASP A 30 0.22 18.45 31.78
CA ASP A 30 1.53 19.06 31.98
C ASP A 30 2.13 19.61 30.69
N PHE A 31 1.73 19.07 29.54
CA PHE A 31 2.18 19.54 28.23
C PHE A 31 1.36 20.73 27.71
N GLY A 32 0.13 20.92 28.22
CA GLY A 32 -0.81 21.95 27.78
C GLY A 32 -0.92 23.17 28.70
N GLN A 33 -0.55 23.07 29.98
CA GLN A 33 -0.80 24.12 30.98
C GLN A 33 0.43 24.89 31.46
N GLY A 34 1.63 24.63 30.92
CA GLY A 34 2.85 25.34 31.36
C GLY A 34 3.98 25.41 30.34
N VAL A 35 3.75 24.97 29.10
CA VAL A 35 4.77 24.99 28.04
C VAL A 35 4.44 26.11 27.06
N ASP A 36 5.43 26.93 26.71
CA ASP A 36 5.25 28.00 25.76
C ASP A 36 4.83 27.42 24.38
N PRO A 37 3.77 27.96 23.74
CA PRO A 37 3.32 27.45 22.43
C PRO A 37 4.42 27.42 21.36
N ILE A 38 5.41 28.32 21.50
CA ILE A 38 6.58 28.43 20.64
C ILE A 38 7.50 27.21 20.78
N GLU A 39 7.60 26.61 21.97
CA GLU A 39 8.46 25.46 22.24
C GLU A 39 7.85 24.14 21.72
N VAL A 40 6.51 24.07 21.63
CA VAL A 40 5.78 22.87 21.17
C VAL A 40 5.50 22.90 19.67
N ALA A 41 5.43 24.10 19.07
CA ALA A 41 5.20 24.26 17.63
C ALA A 41 6.14 23.42 16.72
N PRO A 42 7.44 23.26 17.02
CA PRO A 42 8.33 22.40 16.24
C PRO A 42 7.89 20.93 16.22
N LEU A 43 7.41 20.39 17.34
CA LEU A 43 6.93 19.01 17.42
C LEU A 43 5.69 18.81 16.55
N PHE A 44 4.73 19.74 16.62
CA PHE A 44 3.55 19.70 15.75
C PHE A 44 3.91 19.83 14.28
N GLY A 45 4.82 20.73 13.95
CA GLY A 45 5.36 20.89 12.60
C GLY A 45 6.01 19.60 12.09
N ALA A 46 6.79 18.92 12.93
CA ALA A 46 7.41 17.65 12.60
C ALA A 46 6.38 16.53 12.39
N MET A 47 5.35 16.43 13.25
CA MET A 47 4.27 15.46 13.08
C MET A 47 3.46 15.69 11.80
N LEU A 48 3.10 16.94 11.53
CA LEU A 48 2.38 17.31 10.31
C LEU A 48 3.23 17.05 9.06
N GLY A 49 4.50 17.47 9.09
CA GLY A 49 5.44 17.21 8.00
C GLY A 49 5.64 15.71 7.74
N GLY A 50 5.80 14.93 8.80
CA GLY A 50 5.88 13.47 8.73
C GLY A 50 4.61 12.84 8.14
N ALA A 51 3.42 13.31 8.53
CA ALA A 51 2.15 12.87 7.97
C ALA A 51 2.00 13.20 6.48
N LEU A 52 2.42 14.39 6.06
CA LEU A 52 2.40 14.80 4.66
C LEU A 52 3.34 13.95 3.80
N VAL A 53 4.57 13.70 4.29
CA VAL A 53 5.53 12.82 3.63
C VAL A 53 5.01 11.38 3.59
N GLY A 54 4.48 10.86 4.70
CA GLY A 54 3.86 9.54 4.76
C GLY A 54 2.71 9.39 3.77
N SER A 55 1.84 10.40 3.66
CA SER A 55 0.75 10.44 2.69
C SER A 55 1.26 10.46 1.25
N TYR A 56 2.27 11.29 0.95
CA TYR A 56 2.91 11.35 -0.37
C TYR A 56 3.54 10.01 -0.77
N VAL A 57 4.35 9.42 0.11
CA VAL A 57 4.98 8.12 -0.09
C VAL A 57 3.92 7.03 -0.27
N SER A 58 2.85 7.05 0.52
CA SER A 58 1.74 6.10 0.40
C SER A 58 1.03 6.21 -0.95
N VAL A 59 0.80 7.42 -1.47
CA VAL A 59 0.20 7.61 -2.80
C VAL A 59 1.12 7.10 -3.92
N ARG A 60 2.43 7.30 -3.79
CA ARG A 60 3.42 6.85 -4.79
C ARG A 60 3.66 5.35 -4.78
N SER A 61 3.74 4.74 -3.59
CA SER A 61 4.08 3.32 -3.44
C SER A 61 2.93 2.38 -3.79
N TRP A 62 1.67 2.83 -3.71
CA TRP A 62 0.50 1.98 -3.94
C TRP A 62 -0.13 2.12 -5.33
N GLY A 63 0.52 2.85 -6.26
CA GLY A 63 0.24 2.80 -7.70
C GLY A 63 -1.22 3.04 -8.13
N LEU A 64 -1.51 2.72 -9.41
CA LEU A 64 -2.83 2.83 -10.06
C LEU A 64 -3.87 1.81 -9.53
N GLY A 65 -3.73 1.31 -8.30
CA GLY A 65 -4.71 0.41 -7.70
C GLY A 65 -6.06 1.09 -7.48
N ALA A 66 -7.11 0.29 -7.31
CA ALA A 66 -8.45 0.76 -7.04
C ALA A 66 -8.44 1.66 -5.79
N PRO A 67 -9.21 2.76 -5.82
CA PRO A 67 -9.29 3.71 -4.71
C PRO A 67 -10.06 3.10 -3.52
N ARG A 68 -9.40 2.24 -2.75
CA ARG A 68 -9.97 1.56 -1.59
C ARG A 68 -9.43 2.09 -0.25
N PRO A 69 -10.24 2.16 0.82
CA PRO A 69 -9.76 2.45 2.16
C PRO A 69 -8.88 1.28 2.64
N SER A 70 -7.57 1.46 2.52
CA SER A 70 -6.56 0.43 2.86
C SER A 70 -6.00 0.68 4.26
N TYR A 71 -6.05 -0.36 5.12
CA TYR A 71 -5.46 -0.33 6.45
C TYR A 71 -3.93 -0.30 6.39
N GLY A 72 -3.33 -1.03 5.44
CA GLY A 72 -1.89 -0.98 5.20
C GLY A 72 -1.40 0.44 4.95
N ARG A 73 -2.15 1.24 4.17
CA ARG A 73 -1.83 2.66 3.96
C ARG A 73 -1.92 3.48 5.24
N ALA A 74 -2.91 3.24 6.09
CA ALA A 74 -3.01 3.92 7.40
C ALA A 74 -1.77 3.66 8.25
N VAL A 75 -1.39 2.38 8.38
CA VAL A 75 -0.21 1.96 9.13
C VAL A 75 1.05 2.58 8.54
N SER A 76 1.25 2.49 7.22
CA SER A 76 2.42 3.08 6.57
C SER A 76 2.52 4.59 6.78
N ILE A 77 1.41 5.33 6.64
CA ILE A 77 1.40 6.79 6.82
C ILE A 77 1.79 7.15 8.26
N VAL A 78 1.18 6.49 9.24
CA VAL A 78 1.46 6.74 10.66
C VAL A 78 2.88 6.33 11.01
N SER A 79 3.33 5.15 10.60
CA SER A 79 4.70 4.67 10.85
C SER A 79 5.75 5.63 10.27
N ILE A 80 5.58 6.05 9.00
CA ILE A 80 6.49 7.02 8.38
C ILE A 80 6.45 8.36 9.13
N GLY A 81 5.25 8.85 9.48
CA GLY A 81 5.10 10.11 10.21
C GLY A 81 5.76 10.09 11.59
N VAL A 82 5.56 9.01 12.34
CA VAL A 82 6.19 8.78 13.66
C VAL A 82 7.71 8.68 13.52
N SER A 83 8.22 7.91 12.55
CA SER A 83 9.66 7.77 12.33
C SER A 83 10.33 9.09 11.94
N LEU A 84 9.71 9.87 11.05
CA LEU A 84 10.23 11.18 10.66
C LEU A 84 10.17 12.20 11.79
N THR A 85 9.12 12.15 12.62
CA THR A 85 9.03 12.99 13.81
C THR A 85 10.12 12.63 14.81
N ALA A 86 10.31 11.33 15.08
CA ALA A 86 11.37 10.86 15.98
C ALA A 86 12.75 11.27 15.47
N LEU A 87 13.01 11.15 14.16
CA LEU A 87 14.23 11.63 13.54
C LEU A 87 14.42 13.13 13.74
N ALA A 88 13.38 13.94 13.46
CA ALA A 88 13.43 15.38 13.66
C ALA A 88 13.73 15.75 15.13
N VAL A 89 13.11 15.05 16.09
CA VAL A 89 13.34 15.23 17.53
C VAL A 89 14.79 14.95 17.89
N VAL A 90 15.35 13.84 17.42
CA VAL A 90 16.76 13.48 17.68
C VAL A 90 17.73 14.46 17.03
N SER A 91 17.47 14.87 15.78
CA SER A 91 18.38 15.74 15.02
C SER A 91 18.38 17.18 15.51
N THR A 92 17.23 17.73 15.89
CA THR A 92 17.10 19.14 16.30
C THR A 92 17.13 19.33 17.81
N ARG A 93 17.03 18.23 18.58
CA ARG A 93 16.87 18.23 20.03
C ARG A 93 15.71 19.11 20.51
N MET A 94 14.63 19.21 19.70
CA MET A 94 13.44 19.96 20.08
C MET A 94 12.79 19.38 21.34
N TYR A 95 12.08 20.23 22.08
CA TYR A 95 11.30 19.81 23.23
C TYR A 95 10.19 18.84 22.83
N TRP A 96 10.00 17.77 23.60
CA TRP A 96 8.93 16.80 23.38
C TRP A 96 8.56 16.10 24.68
N SER A 97 7.31 15.66 24.76
CA SER A 97 6.81 14.81 25.85
C SER A 97 6.59 13.40 25.36
N ARG A 98 7.19 12.44 26.07
CA ARG A 98 7.04 10.99 25.83
C ARG A 98 5.57 10.54 25.85
N PRO A 99 4.80 10.77 26.93
CA PRO A 99 3.41 10.36 26.97
C PRO A 99 2.59 11.08 25.90
N PHE A 100 2.84 12.37 25.65
CA PHE A 100 2.14 13.12 24.61
C PHE A 100 2.33 12.50 23.22
N PHE A 101 3.59 12.21 22.85
CA PHE A 101 3.93 11.66 21.55
C PHE A 101 3.32 10.26 21.34
N VAL A 102 3.39 9.39 22.35
CA VAL A 102 2.81 8.03 22.28
C VAL A 102 1.29 8.09 22.18
N ILE A 103 0.62 8.85 23.05
CA ILE A 103 -0.85 8.97 23.06
C ILE A 103 -1.34 9.54 21.73
N THR A 104 -0.71 10.61 21.24
CA THR A 104 -1.07 11.22 19.95
C THR A 104 -0.86 10.24 18.79
N SER A 105 0.24 9.49 18.77
CA SER A 105 0.51 8.52 17.70
C SER A 105 -0.49 7.36 17.69
N VAL A 106 -0.84 6.83 18.87
CA VAL A 106 -1.84 5.76 19.00
C VAL A 106 -3.24 6.27 18.66
N ALA A 107 -3.63 7.45 19.14
CA ALA A 107 -4.90 8.07 18.81
C ALA A 107 -5.01 8.36 17.31
N TRP A 108 -3.94 8.85 16.68
CA TRP A 108 -3.88 9.09 15.25
C TRP A 108 -4.07 7.79 14.46
N LEU A 109 -3.36 6.71 14.82
CA LEU A 109 -3.57 5.40 14.21
C LEU A 109 -4.99 4.89 14.39
N GLY A 110 -5.54 4.99 15.60
CA GLY A 110 -6.91 4.56 15.91
C GLY A 110 -7.93 5.30 15.04
N LEU A 111 -7.86 6.63 14.99
CA LEU A 111 -8.74 7.46 14.15
C LEU A 111 -8.54 7.18 12.65
N ALA A 112 -7.30 6.94 12.23
CA ALA A 112 -6.97 6.57 10.85
C ALA A 112 -7.61 5.23 10.44
N LEU A 113 -7.63 4.25 11.35
CA LEU A 113 -8.27 2.96 11.13
C LEU A 113 -9.80 3.06 11.19
N VAL A 114 -10.34 3.80 12.16
CA VAL A 114 -11.79 3.96 12.36
C VAL A 114 -12.45 4.64 11.17
N HIS A 115 -11.91 5.76 10.67
CA HIS A 115 -12.55 6.42 9.52
C HIS A 115 -12.49 5.56 8.25
N ARG A 116 -11.45 4.73 8.09
CA ARG A 116 -11.35 3.76 6.97
C ARG A 116 -12.34 2.61 7.13
N ALA A 117 -12.51 2.08 8.34
CA ALA A 117 -13.51 1.07 8.64
C ALA A 117 -14.93 1.61 8.35
N TYR A 118 -15.21 2.87 8.73
CA TYR A 118 -16.46 3.54 8.39
C TYR A 118 -16.63 3.70 6.88
N ARG A 119 -15.59 4.13 6.17
CA ARG A 119 -15.63 4.28 4.69
C ARG A 119 -15.85 2.97 3.96
N ARG A 120 -15.34 1.85 4.48
CA ARG A 120 -15.60 0.52 3.91
C ARG A 120 -17.06 0.08 4.00
N ARG A 121 -17.84 0.65 4.91
CA ARG A 121 -19.29 0.40 4.98
C ARG A 121 -20.06 1.02 3.81
N ARG A 122 -19.48 2.02 3.14
CA ARG A 122 -20.05 2.58 1.91
C ARG A 122 -19.51 1.76 0.72
N PRO A 123 -20.36 1.30 -0.21
CA PRO A 123 -19.90 0.64 -1.41
C PRO A 123 -19.01 1.61 -2.19
N TRP A 124 -17.73 1.24 -2.34
CA TRP A 124 -16.80 1.91 -3.23
C TRP A 124 -16.89 1.17 -4.56
N ALA A 125 -17.70 1.70 -5.48
CA ALA A 125 -17.88 1.10 -6.79
C ALA A 125 -16.99 1.82 -7.80
N GLU A 126 -16.10 1.09 -8.44
CA GLU A 126 -15.33 1.59 -9.58
C GLU A 126 -16.06 1.25 -10.87
N SER A 127 -16.31 2.26 -11.71
CA SER A 127 -16.88 2.03 -13.03
C SER A 127 -15.81 1.44 -13.95
N ILE A 128 -16.05 0.24 -14.44
CA ILE A 128 -15.10 -0.54 -15.24
C ILE A 128 -15.73 -0.88 -16.59
N VAL A 129 -14.95 -0.81 -17.66
CA VAL A 129 -15.24 -1.45 -18.94
C VAL A 129 -14.24 -2.57 -19.13
N ALA A 130 -14.73 -3.80 -19.24
CA ALA A 130 -13.88 -4.96 -19.47
C ALA A 130 -13.71 -5.19 -20.97
N ILE A 131 -12.47 -5.37 -21.42
CA ILE A 131 -12.13 -5.78 -22.79
C ILE A 131 -11.42 -7.12 -22.69
N SER A 132 -12.18 -8.22 -22.74
CA SER A 132 -11.64 -9.58 -22.62
C SER A 132 -12.51 -10.57 -23.39
N ASN A 133 -11.91 -11.65 -23.87
CA ASN A 133 -12.62 -12.79 -24.44
C ASN A 133 -13.20 -13.73 -23.37
N GLU A 134 -12.73 -13.62 -22.13
CA GLU A 134 -13.07 -14.53 -21.03
C GLU A 134 -14.39 -14.12 -20.35
N LYS A 135 -15.51 -14.60 -20.92
CA LYS A 135 -16.86 -14.25 -20.45
C LYS A 135 -17.11 -14.62 -18.98
N GLU A 136 -16.55 -15.73 -18.51
CA GLU A 136 -16.71 -16.17 -17.11
C GLU A 136 -16.06 -15.18 -16.14
N LEU A 137 -14.84 -14.73 -16.42
CA LEU A 137 -14.13 -13.77 -15.56
C LEU A 137 -14.79 -12.39 -15.57
N VAL A 138 -15.36 -11.99 -16.70
CA VAL A 138 -16.14 -10.75 -16.80
C VAL A 138 -17.42 -10.85 -15.96
N GLU A 139 -18.09 -11.99 -15.95
CA GLU A 139 -19.30 -12.19 -15.15
C GLU A 139 -18.99 -12.27 -13.65
N ASP A 140 -17.90 -12.94 -13.27
CA ASP A 140 -17.38 -12.94 -11.90
C ASP A 140 -17.08 -11.49 -11.45
N LEU A 141 -16.46 -10.69 -12.31
CA LEU A 141 -16.22 -9.28 -12.03
C LEU A 141 -17.53 -8.47 -11.92
N ARG A 142 -18.54 -8.77 -12.75
CA ARG A 142 -19.88 -8.15 -12.65
C ARG A 142 -20.56 -8.44 -11.32
N SER A 143 -20.37 -9.65 -10.79
CA SER A 143 -20.94 -10.07 -9.51
C SER A 143 -20.23 -9.46 -8.29
N ALA A 144 -19.05 -8.86 -8.47
CA ALA A 144 -18.25 -8.33 -7.38
C ALA A 144 -18.90 -7.05 -6.79
N PRO A 145 -19.03 -6.94 -5.46
CA PRO A 145 -19.76 -5.84 -4.80
C PRO A 145 -19.11 -4.45 -4.96
N HIS A 146 -17.90 -4.39 -5.49
CA HIS A 146 -17.09 -3.17 -5.63
C HIS A 146 -16.74 -2.84 -7.08
N ALA A 147 -17.21 -3.64 -8.05
CA ALA A 147 -17.02 -3.41 -9.47
C ALA A 147 -18.36 -3.02 -10.10
N ASN A 148 -18.44 -1.83 -10.69
CA ASN A 148 -19.58 -1.44 -11.51
C ASN A 148 -19.20 -1.63 -12.98
N LEU A 149 -19.50 -2.81 -13.52
CA LEU A 149 -19.23 -3.11 -14.92
C LEU A 149 -20.21 -2.34 -15.81
N VAL A 150 -19.71 -1.26 -16.43
CA VAL A 150 -20.47 -0.39 -17.33
C VAL A 150 -20.74 -1.09 -18.66
N ASP A 151 -19.71 -1.75 -19.19
CA ASP A 151 -19.80 -2.46 -20.46
C ASP A 151 -18.73 -3.57 -20.55
N SER A 152 -18.97 -4.52 -21.45
CA SER A 152 -18.03 -5.60 -21.80
C SER A 152 -17.83 -5.62 -23.31
N LEU A 153 -16.62 -5.34 -23.76
CA LEU A 153 -16.26 -5.32 -25.17
C LEU A 153 -15.49 -6.59 -25.56
N ASP A 154 -15.78 -7.10 -26.74
CA ASP A 154 -14.98 -8.14 -27.37
C ASP A 154 -13.69 -7.51 -27.96
N PRO A 155 -12.49 -7.98 -27.58
CA PRO A 155 -11.19 -7.59 -28.13
C PRO A 155 -11.11 -7.53 -29.67
N ARG A 156 -11.91 -8.35 -30.37
CA ARG A 156 -11.90 -8.46 -31.84
C ARG A 156 -13.03 -7.71 -32.52
N ALA A 157 -14.02 -7.25 -31.77
CA ALA A 157 -15.15 -6.50 -32.33
C ALA A 157 -14.74 -5.06 -32.68
N GLU A 158 -15.64 -4.37 -33.40
CA GLU A 158 -15.48 -2.94 -33.63
C GLU A 158 -15.63 -2.15 -32.33
N PRO A 159 -14.82 -1.09 -32.13
CA PRO A 159 -14.91 -0.27 -30.94
C PRO A 159 -16.26 0.47 -30.88
N PRO A 160 -16.80 0.71 -29.67
CA PRO A 160 -18.07 1.40 -29.53
C PRO A 160 -17.97 2.85 -30.01
N THR A 161 -19.00 3.30 -30.72
CA THR A 161 -19.12 4.69 -31.20
C THR A 161 -19.51 5.67 -30.10
N ARG A 162 -20.04 5.19 -28.96
CA ARG A 162 -20.44 6.04 -27.84
C ARG A 162 -19.28 6.24 -26.86
N PRO A 163 -19.02 7.49 -26.42
CA PRO A 163 -18.01 7.75 -25.42
C PRO A 163 -18.46 7.23 -24.05
N PHE A 164 -17.54 6.59 -23.33
CA PHE A 164 -17.79 6.15 -21.96
C PHE A 164 -17.84 7.33 -20.98
N PRO A 165 -18.59 7.19 -19.86
CA PRO A 165 -18.64 8.19 -18.82
C PRO A 165 -17.26 8.62 -18.32
N PRO A 166 -17.08 9.88 -17.90
CA PRO A 166 -15.83 10.33 -17.31
C PRO A 166 -15.54 9.58 -16.01
N GLY A 167 -14.33 9.05 -15.88
CA GLY A 167 -13.88 8.32 -14.69
C GLY A 167 -14.00 6.80 -14.75
N THR A 168 -14.47 6.25 -15.87
CA THR A 168 -14.44 4.81 -16.14
C THR A 168 -13.01 4.32 -16.37
N VAL A 169 -12.68 3.17 -15.78
CA VAL A 169 -11.42 2.45 -16.00
C VAL A 169 -11.59 1.42 -17.10
N MET A 170 -10.66 1.41 -18.05
CA MET A 170 -10.59 0.36 -19.07
C MET A 170 -9.74 -0.79 -18.52
N ALA A 171 -10.36 -1.95 -18.29
CA ALA A 171 -9.70 -3.18 -17.90
C ALA A 171 -9.43 -3.99 -19.17
N VAL A 172 -8.19 -3.93 -19.67
CA VAL A 172 -7.81 -4.52 -20.96
C VAL A 172 -7.11 -5.85 -20.73
N ASP A 173 -7.60 -6.90 -21.37
CA ASP A 173 -6.93 -8.19 -21.39
C ASP A 173 -5.76 -8.14 -22.37
N LEU A 174 -4.55 -8.04 -21.82
CA LEU A 174 -3.32 -7.95 -22.60
C LEU A 174 -2.94 -9.28 -23.27
N ARG A 175 -3.59 -10.40 -22.92
CA ARG A 175 -3.39 -11.69 -23.59
C ARG A 175 -4.30 -11.88 -24.78
N ALA A 176 -5.42 -11.16 -24.82
CA ALA A 176 -6.35 -11.27 -25.92
C ALA A 176 -5.73 -10.67 -27.20
N VAL A 177 -5.90 -11.37 -28.33
CA VAL A 177 -5.55 -10.82 -29.64
C VAL A 177 -6.56 -9.74 -29.99
N LEU A 178 -6.11 -8.48 -29.90
CA LEU A 178 -6.89 -7.30 -30.26
C LEU A 178 -6.96 -7.13 -31.79
N SER A 179 -8.10 -6.69 -32.30
CA SER A 179 -8.18 -6.21 -33.68
C SER A 179 -7.41 -4.90 -33.84
N ASP A 180 -6.94 -4.58 -35.06
CA ASP A 180 -6.18 -3.35 -35.33
C ASP A 180 -6.98 -2.09 -34.93
N THR A 181 -8.29 -2.09 -35.18
CA THR A 181 -9.20 -1.00 -34.83
C THR A 181 -9.37 -0.87 -33.32
N MET A 182 -9.49 -1.98 -32.58
CA MET A 182 -9.57 -1.98 -31.12
C MET A 182 -8.25 -1.52 -30.48
N ALA A 183 -7.11 -1.98 -31.01
CA ALA A 183 -5.79 -1.55 -30.53
C ALA A 183 -5.55 -0.04 -30.73
N GLN A 184 -5.94 0.49 -31.91
CA GLN A 184 -5.91 1.93 -32.18
C GLN A 184 -6.84 2.70 -31.23
N TYR A 185 -8.06 2.19 -31.00
CA TYR A 185 -9.01 2.79 -30.08
C TYR A 185 -8.46 2.87 -28.65
N ILE A 186 -7.98 1.75 -28.09
CA ILE A 186 -7.37 1.68 -26.75
C ILE A 186 -6.19 2.64 -26.65
N SER A 187 -5.33 2.67 -27.67
CA SER A 187 -4.18 3.60 -27.72
C SER A 187 -4.62 5.07 -27.70
N SER A 188 -5.66 5.42 -28.47
CA SER A 188 -6.21 6.77 -28.50
C SER A 188 -6.81 7.18 -27.14
N LEU A 189 -7.48 6.25 -26.44
CA LEU A 189 -8.00 6.49 -25.10
C LEU A 189 -6.87 6.70 -24.09
N HIS A 190 -5.78 5.94 -24.20
CA HIS A 190 -4.60 6.12 -23.36
C HIS A 190 -3.97 7.50 -23.55
N LEU A 191 -3.76 7.91 -24.80
CA LEU A 191 -3.21 9.21 -25.16
C LEU A 191 -4.13 10.36 -24.71
N ALA A 192 -5.43 10.14 -24.70
CA ALA A 192 -6.42 11.06 -24.14
C ALA A 192 -6.45 11.09 -22.60
N GLY A 193 -5.55 10.36 -21.93
CA GLY A 193 -5.41 10.34 -20.47
C GLY A 193 -6.48 9.50 -19.75
N ARG A 194 -7.16 8.58 -20.45
CA ARG A 194 -8.07 7.63 -19.78
C ARG A 194 -7.28 6.60 -18.99
N SER A 195 -7.84 6.22 -17.83
CA SER A 195 -7.22 5.23 -16.95
C SER A 195 -7.36 3.84 -17.56
N MET A 196 -6.24 3.20 -17.87
CA MET A 196 -6.20 1.83 -18.39
C MET A 196 -5.39 0.94 -17.45
N ARG A 197 -5.90 -0.26 -17.20
CA ARG A 197 -5.27 -1.27 -16.32
C ARG A 197 -5.40 -2.65 -16.96
N GLY A 198 -4.46 -3.52 -16.67
CA GLY A 198 -4.54 -4.91 -17.10
C GLY A 198 -5.72 -5.63 -16.45
N PHE A 199 -6.49 -6.38 -17.23
CA PHE A 199 -7.69 -7.07 -16.77
C PHE A 199 -7.43 -7.96 -15.55
N THR A 200 -6.34 -8.72 -15.55
CA THR A 200 -5.89 -9.56 -14.43
C THR A 200 -5.81 -8.78 -13.10
N SER A 201 -5.12 -7.63 -13.10
CA SER A 201 -4.99 -6.80 -11.89
C SER A 201 -6.32 -6.25 -11.39
N VAL A 202 -7.22 -5.86 -12.31
CA VAL A 202 -8.55 -5.35 -11.97
C VAL A 202 -9.40 -6.48 -11.39
N TYR A 203 -9.36 -7.64 -12.03
CA TYR A 203 -10.08 -8.83 -11.58
C TYR A 203 -9.66 -9.25 -10.17
N GLU A 204 -8.35 -9.42 -9.93
CA GLU A 204 -7.81 -9.80 -8.63
C GLU A 204 -8.15 -8.79 -7.53
N GLU A 205 -8.06 -7.50 -7.83
CA GLU A 205 -8.32 -6.46 -6.86
C GLU A 205 -9.78 -6.39 -6.39
N HIS A 206 -10.72 -6.67 -7.30
CA HIS A 206 -12.16 -6.56 -7.03
C HIS A 206 -12.79 -7.87 -6.57
N THR A 207 -12.30 -9.01 -7.04
CA THR A 207 -12.81 -10.34 -6.66
C THR A 207 -12.03 -10.98 -5.52
N GLY A 208 -10.76 -10.58 -5.31
CA GLY A 208 -9.84 -11.24 -4.38
C GLY A 208 -9.39 -12.62 -4.84
N ARG A 209 -9.64 -12.99 -6.11
CA ARG A 209 -9.33 -14.29 -6.69
C ARG A 209 -8.28 -14.13 -7.78
N LEU A 210 -7.40 -15.13 -7.90
CA LEU A 210 -6.48 -15.23 -9.03
C LEU A 210 -7.23 -15.83 -10.23
N PRO A 211 -7.21 -15.20 -11.41
CA PRO A 211 -7.75 -15.79 -12.62
C PRO A 211 -6.83 -16.92 -13.09
N ILE A 212 -7.18 -18.17 -12.79
CA ILE A 212 -6.35 -19.36 -13.05
C ILE A 212 -6.01 -19.48 -14.55
N VAL A 213 -6.95 -19.12 -15.43
CA VAL A 213 -6.75 -19.10 -16.89
C VAL A 213 -5.68 -18.08 -17.32
N HIS A 214 -5.48 -17.03 -16.51
CA HIS A 214 -4.43 -16.04 -16.68
C HIS A 214 -3.20 -16.31 -15.81
N LEU A 215 -3.07 -17.47 -15.13
CA LEU A 215 -1.78 -17.88 -14.60
C LEU A 215 -0.85 -18.17 -15.79
N MET A 216 0.36 -17.62 -15.78
CA MET A 216 1.34 -17.91 -16.82
C MET A 216 1.83 -19.36 -16.68
N GLU A 217 1.98 -20.09 -17.79
CA GLU A 217 3.08 -21.06 -17.85
C GLU A 217 4.38 -20.26 -17.62
N GLY A 218 5.06 -20.51 -16.50
CA GLY A 218 6.22 -19.71 -16.07
C GLY A 218 5.92 -18.54 -15.13
N TRP A 219 4.75 -18.51 -14.47
CA TRP A 219 4.43 -17.55 -13.38
C TRP A 219 5.53 -17.49 -12.29
N GLU A 220 6.21 -18.60 -12.05
CA GLU A 220 7.37 -18.69 -11.14
C GLU A 220 8.52 -17.72 -11.51
N LEU A 221 8.62 -17.33 -12.79
CA LEU A 221 9.72 -16.54 -13.33
C LEU A 221 9.37 -15.05 -13.53
N THR A 222 8.10 -14.71 -13.74
CA THR A 222 7.68 -13.33 -14.09
C THR A 222 7.20 -12.49 -12.90
N GLU A 223 6.58 -13.09 -11.88
CA GLU A 223 6.17 -12.37 -10.64
C GLU A 223 7.35 -11.68 -9.92
N PRO A 224 8.57 -12.26 -9.88
CA PRO A 224 9.75 -11.57 -9.35
C PRO A 224 10.21 -10.35 -10.17
N LEU A 225 9.90 -10.31 -11.48
CA LEU A 225 10.44 -9.33 -12.42
C LEU A 225 9.58 -8.06 -12.54
N GLU A 226 8.25 -8.16 -12.42
CA GLU A 226 7.36 -7.05 -12.79
C GLU A 226 7.00 -6.06 -11.66
N ALA A 227 7.11 -6.42 -10.38
CA ALA A 227 6.46 -5.60 -9.33
C ALA A 227 7.21 -5.42 -8.00
N ARG A 228 8.52 -5.70 -7.89
CA ARG A 228 9.20 -5.64 -6.58
C ARG A 228 10.51 -4.86 -6.50
N GLY A 229 10.92 -4.08 -7.50
CA GLY A 229 12.25 -3.41 -7.48
C GLY A 229 12.60 -2.70 -6.16
N VAL A 230 11.68 -1.88 -5.63
CA VAL A 230 11.89 -1.16 -4.35
C VAL A 230 11.70 -2.07 -3.14
N TYR A 231 10.69 -2.94 -3.15
CA TYR A 231 10.42 -3.85 -2.02
C TYR A 231 11.54 -4.88 -1.84
N VAL A 232 12.02 -5.49 -2.91
CA VAL A 232 13.14 -6.46 -2.89
C VAL A 232 14.42 -5.78 -2.41
N GLY A 233 14.72 -4.58 -2.90
CA GLY A 233 15.88 -3.80 -2.44
C GLY A 233 15.80 -3.48 -0.94
N LEU A 234 14.65 -2.95 -0.49
CA LEU A 234 14.42 -2.63 0.92
C LEU A 234 14.43 -3.88 1.82
N LYS A 235 13.77 -4.96 1.40
CA LYS A 235 13.77 -6.24 2.10
C LYS A 235 15.19 -6.78 2.23
N ARG A 236 15.98 -6.71 1.16
CA ARG A 236 17.38 -7.13 1.18
C ARG A 236 18.21 -6.30 2.14
N ALA A 237 18.01 -4.98 2.18
CA ALA A 237 18.68 -4.12 3.15
C ALA A 237 18.28 -4.48 4.60
N ILE A 238 16.99 -4.70 4.86
CA ILE A 238 16.50 -5.15 6.17
C ILE A 238 17.11 -6.50 6.56
N ASP A 239 17.16 -7.46 5.64
CA ASP A 239 17.74 -8.77 5.89
C ASP A 239 19.23 -8.68 6.23
N ILE A 240 19.99 -7.89 5.47
CA ILE A 240 21.41 -7.66 5.74
C ILE A 240 21.58 -7.05 7.14
N VAL A 241 20.83 -5.98 7.46
CA VAL A 241 20.93 -5.31 8.77
C VAL A 241 20.57 -6.27 9.91
N LEU A 242 19.45 -7.00 9.79
CA LEU A 242 19.02 -7.93 10.84
C LEU A 242 20.01 -9.08 11.01
N VAL A 243 20.49 -9.68 9.92
CA VAL A 243 21.50 -10.74 9.97
C VAL A 243 22.79 -10.21 10.59
N THR A 244 23.30 -9.05 10.18
CA THR A 244 24.54 -8.48 10.75
C THR A 244 24.40 -8.16 12.24
N LEU A 245 23.27 -7.59 12.67
CA LEU A 245 23.05 -7.25 14.08
C LEU A 245 22.86 -8.49 14.97
N THR A 246 22.21 -9.53 14.45
CA THR A 246 21.90 -10.74 15.22
C THR A 246 22.95 -11.85 15.06
N ALA A 247 23.82 -11.77 14.06
CA ALA A 247 24.86 -12.78 13.79
C ALA A 247 25.75 -13.08 14.99
N PRO A 248 26.25 -12.10 15.79
CA PRO A 248 27.10 -12.42 16.94
C PRO A 248 26.42 -13.36 17.95
N LEU A 249 25.13 -13.14 18.20
CA LEU A 249 24.33 -13.98 19.08
C LEU A 249 24.13 -15.39 18.50
N TRP A 250 23.77 -15.47 17.21
CA TRP A 250 23.57 -16.75 16.55
C TRP A 250 24.86 -17.55 16.38
N ILE A 251 25.98 -16.90 16.09
CA ILE A 251 27.31 -17.53 16.01
C ILE A 251 27.72 -18.09 17.38
N LEU A 252 27.51 -17.34 18.46
CA LEU A 252 27.79 -17.82 19.81
C LEU A 252 26.96 -19.06 20.14
N LEU A 253 25.64 -19.01 19.92
CA LEU A 253 24.75 -20.13 20.15
C LEU A 253 25.11 -21.34 19.30
N SER A 254 25.39 -21.12 18.01
CA SER A 254 25.80 -22.17 17.07
C SER A 254 27.13 -22.79 17.47
N GLY A 255 28.06 -22.00 18.02
CA GLY A 255 29.34 -22.47 18.56
C GLY A 255 29.17 -23.38 19.78
N ILE A 256 28.25 -23.04 20.69
CA ILE A 256 27.92 -23.91 21.84
C ILE A 256 27.35 -25.24 21.36
N ILE A 257 26.37 -25.18 20.45
CA ILE A 257 25.75 -26.37 19.86
C ILE A 257 26.80 -27.22 19.13
N ALA A 258 27.71 -26.58 18.38
CA ALA A 258 28.80 -27.24 17.68
C ALA A 258 29.71 -28.03 18.62
N ILE A 259 30.08 -27.43 19.76
CA ILE A 259 30.89 -28.10 20.78
C ILE A 259 30.15 -29.32 21.33
N VAL A 260 28.87 -29.17 21.69
CA VAL A 260 28.05 -30.28 22.22
C VAL A 260 27.97 -31.45 21.22
N ILE A 261 27.69 -31.16 19.95
CA ILE A 261 27.63 -32.19 18.90
C ILE A 261 28.98 -32.89 18.74
N ARG A 262 30.08 -32.15 18.85
CA ARG A 262 31.44 -32.69 18.70
C ARG A 262 31.86 -33.55 19.88
N LEU A 263 31.34 -33.27 21.08
CA LEU A 263 31.57 -34.10 22.27
C LEU A 263 30.77 -35.40 22.21
N ASP A 264 29.59 -35.39 21.57
CA ASP A 264 28.71 -36.56 21.46
C ASP A 264 29.00 -37.44 20.22
N SER A 265 29.49 -36.84 19.13
CA SER A 265 29.72 -37.53 17.86
C SER A 265 31.03 -37.09 17.17
N ASN A 266 31.70 -38.05 16.52
CA ASN A 266 32.92 -37.78 15.74
C ASN A 266 32.65 -37.18 14.34
N GLY A 267 31.37 -37.03 13.97
CA GLY A 267 30.94 -36.54 12.67
C GLY A 267 31.17 -35.03 12.46
N PRO A 268 31.02 -34.53 11.22
CA PRO A 268 31.04 -33.10 10.95
C PRO A 268 29.83 -32.41 11.60
N VAL A 269 30.03 -31.17 12.03
CA VAL A 269 28.99 -30.37 12.72
C VAL A 269 28.06 -29.66 11.73
N ILE A 270 28.56 -29.34 10.53
CA ILE A 270 27.82 -28.59 9.50
C ILE A 270 27.56 -29.52 8.31
N PHE A 271 26.30 -29.54 7.86
CA PHE A 271 25.86 -30.25 6.68
C PHE A 271 25.17 -29.27 5.74
N ALA A 272 25.34 -29.47 4.43
CA ALA A 272 24.58 -28.76 3.41
C ALA A 272 23.48 -29.70 2.88
N GLN A 273 22.27 -29.16 2.71
CA GLN A 273 21.20 -29.81 1.96
C GLN A 273 21.08 -29.13 0.60
N GLU A 274 21.00 -29.95 -0.45
CA GLU A 274 20.60 -29.53 -1.81
C GLU A 274 19.08 -29.52 -1.96
#